data_AF-A0A2V8HJS6-F1
#
_entry.id   AF-A0A2V8HJS6-F1
#
_cell.length_a   1.000
_cell.length_b   1.000
_cell.length_c   1.000
_cell.angle_alpha   90.00
_cell.angle_beta   90.00
_cell.angle_gamma   90.00
#
_symmetry.space_group_name_H-M   'P 1'
#
loop_
_entity.id
_entity.type
_entity.pdbx_description
1 polymer ?
#
loop_
_entity_poly.entity_id
_entity_poly.type
_entity_poly.pdbx_seq_one_letter_code
_entity_poly.pdbx_strand_id
1 'polypeptide(L)' 'MTKEGQVAFVLATDVVVRLGSRVLPTDALATHHGRRAKVRFTQAGGHRTAHWVVISSEPPRIAN' A
#
# COMPACT_ATOMS: atom_id res chain seq x y z
N MET A 1 2.44 15.88 10.77
CA MET A 1 2.81 15.05 11.94
C MET A 1 2.28 13.65 11.67
N THR A 2 3.13 12.72 11.20
CA THR A 2 2.76 11.31 11.08
C THR A 2 2.47 10.78 12.48
N LYS A 3 1.23 10.38 12.75
CA LYS A 3 0.88 9.65 13.98
C LYS A 3 1.87 8.50 14.13
N GLU A 4 2.48 8.36 15.30
CA GLU A 4 3.44 7.30 15.61
C GLU A 4 2.92 5.96 15.09
N GLY A 5 3.64 5.37 14.11
CA GLY A 5 3.25 4.12 13.45
C GLY A 5 2.84 4.23 11.98
N GLN A 6 2.59 5.42 11.43
CA GLN A 6 2.36 5.60 9.99
C GLN A 6 3.65 5.92 9.25
N VAL A 7 3.99 5.07 8.27
CA VAL A 7 5.13 5.28 7.38
C VAL A 7 4.65 5.84 6.04
N ALA A 8 5.15 7.01 5.68
CA ALA A 8 4.87 7.62 4.38
C ALA A 8 5.78 7.02 3.29
N PHE A 9 5.20 6.79 2.12
CA PHE A 9 5.89 6.36 0.90
C PHE A 9 5.51 7.28 -0.24
N VAL A 10 6.48 7.61 -1.08
CA VAL A 10 6.24 8.23 -2.39
C VAL A 10 6.00 7.10 -3.38
N LEU A 11 4.95 7.19 -4.20
CA LEU A 11 4.72 6.20 -5.26
C LEU A 11 5.69 6.45 -6.42
N ALA A 12 6.35 5.39 -6.89
CA ALA A 12 7.07 5.43 -8.16
C ALA A 12 6.09 5.68 -9.32
N THR A 13 6.56 6.29 -10.39
CA THR A 13 5.74 6.54 -11.61
C THR A 13 5.18 5.25 -12.21
N ASP A 14 5.93 4.15 -12.09
CA ASP A 14 5.63 2.81 -12.60
C ASP A 14 5.18 1.84 -11.49
N VAL A 15 4.68 2.38 -10.36
CA VAL A 15 4.25 1.56 -9.24
C VAL A 15 3.18 0.55 -9.65
N VAL A 16 3.33 -0.68 -9.18
CA VAL A 16 2.31 -1.73 -9.34
C VAL A 16 1.52 -1.87 -8.04
N VAL A 17 0.21 -1.58 -8.09
CA VAL A 17 -0.70 -1.77 -6.96
C VAL A 17 -1.54 -3.01 -7.18
N ARG A 18 -1.64 -3.88 -6.17
CA ARG A 18 -2.44 -5.10 -6.23
C ARG A 18 -3.34 -5.26 -5.02
N LEU A 19 -4.50 -5.86 -5.26
CA LEU A 19 -5.40 -6.40 -4.24
C LEU A 19 -5.57 -7.90 -4.49
N GLY A 20 -4.88 -8.71 -3.68
CA GLY A 20 -4.74 -10.13 -3.95
C GLY A 20 -4.12 -10.37 -5.33
N SER A 21 -4.84 -11.04 -6.23
CA SER A 21 -4.38 -11.30 -7.60
C SER A 21 -4.59 -10.12 -8.57
N ARG A 22 -5.52 -9.21 -8.27
CA ARG A 22 -5.94 -8.12 -9.17
C ARG A 22 -4.98 -6.95 -9.13
N VAL A 23 -4.68 -6.35 -10.28
CA VAL A 23 -3.98 -5.07 -10.38
C VAL A 23 -4.99 -3.94 -10.26
N LEU A 24 -4.65 -2.90 -9.50
CA LEU A 24 -5.48 -1.73 -9.27
C LEU A 24 -4.80 -0.48 -9.80
N PRO A 25 -5.57 0.51 -10.25
CA PRO A 25 -5.04 1.84 -10.52
C PRO A 25 -4.68 2.53 -9.17
N THR A 26 -3.74 3.47 -9.22
CA THR A 26 -3.17 4.10 -8.01
C THR A 26 -4.16 4.98 -7.26
N ASP A 27 -5.10 5.61 -7.96
CA ASP A 27 -6.22 6.37 -7.41
C ASP A 27 -7.13 5.51 -6.52
N ALA A 28 -7.27 4.22 -6.80
CA ALA A 28 -8.05 3.29 -5.99
C ALA A 28 -7.46 3.03 -4.59
N LEU A 29 -6.20 3.41 -4.31
CA LEU A 29 -5.58 3.27 -2.98
C LEU A 29 -6.41 3.98 -1.90
N ALA A 30 -6.99 5.14 -2.21
CA ALA A 30 -7.79 5.92 -1.26
C ALA A 30 -9.01 5.15 -0.76
N THR A 31 -9.58 4.27 -1.60
CA THR A 31 -10.74 3.43 -1.25
C THR A 31 -10.38 2.25 -0.33
N HIS A 32 -9.09 2.01 -0.10
CA HIS A 32 -8.57 0.90 0.70
C HIS A 32 -7.91 1.35 2.01
N HIS A 33 -8.27 2.54 2.51
CA HIS A 33 -7.80 3.02 3.80
C HIS A 33 -8.10 2.02 4.94
N GLY A 34 -7.20 1.95 5.93
CA GLY A 34 -7.33 1.05 7.08
C GLY A 34 -6.94 -0.40 6.80
N ARG A 35 -6.59 -0.74 5.55
CA ARG A 35 -6.09 -2.08 5.20
C ARG A 35 -4.60 -2.20 5.40
N ARG A 36 -4.15 -3.41 5.75
CA ARG A 36 -2.74 -3.77 5.75
C ARG A 36 -2.24 -3.91 4.32
N ALA A 37 -0.99 -3.51 4.08
CA ALA A 37 -0.35 -3.65 2.78
C ALA A 37 1.12 -4.07 2.96
N LYS A 38 1.61 -4.88 2.02
CA LYS A 38 3.03 -5.15 1.84
C LYS A 38 3.58 -4.20 0.78
N VAL A 39 4.63 -3.46 1.13
CA VAL A 39 5.25 -2.48 0.24
C VAL A 39 6.68 -2.92 -0.06
N ARG A 40 7.05 -3.03 -1.34
CA ARG A 40 8.44 -3.10 -1.78
C ARG A 40 8.87 -1.72 -2.21
N PHE A 41 9.90 -1.20 -1.58
CA PHE A 41 10.38 0.15 -1.79
C PHE A 41 11.90 0.21 -1.90
N THR A 42 12.42 1.27 -2.53
CA THR A 42 13.81 1.67 -2.41
C THR A 42 13.91 2.85 -1.44
N GLN A 43 15.03 2.97 -0.75
CA GLN A 43 15.29 4.08 0.16
C GLN A 43 16.56 4.82 -0.26
N ALA A 44 16.44 6.13 -0.50
CA ALA A 44 17.55 7.01 -0.85
C ALA A 44 17.28 8.41 -0.31
N GLY A 45 18.29 9.06 0.27
CA GLY A 45 18.18 10.44 0.76
C GLY A 45 17.05 10.67 1.79
N GLY A 46 16.69 9.65 2.58
CA GLY A 46 15.57 9.73 3.54
C GLY A 46 14.17 9.54 2.93
N HIS A 47 14.06 9.41 1.61
CA HIS A 47 12.80 9.11 0.93
C HIS A 47 12.65 7.61 0.71
N ARG A 48 11.41 7.13 0.88
CA ARG A 48 11.02 5.75 0.58
C ARG A 48 10.11 5.75 -0.64
N THR A 49 10.61 5.22 -1.74
CA THR A 49 9.88 5.16 -3.01
C THR A 49 9.30 3.77 -3.19
N ALA A 50 7.98 3.65 -3.14
CA ALA A 50 7.26 2.40 -3.32
C ALA A 50 7.16 2.03 -4.80
N HIS A 51 7.65 0.84 -5.14
CA HIS A 51 7.59 0.27 -6.49
C HIS A 51 6.48 -0.78 -6.61
N TRP A 52 6.18 -1.47 -5.52
CA TRP A 52 5.10 -2.44 -5.46
C TRP A 52 4.31 -2.31 -4.17
N VAL A 53 2.99 -2.28 -4.27
CA VAL A 53 2.06 -2.24 -3.14
C VAL A 53 1.07 -3.39 -3.28
N VAL A 54 1.06 -4.31 -2.31
CA VAL A 54 0.09 -5.42 -2.26
C VAL A 54 -0.80 -5.21 -1.04
N ILE A 55 -2.03 -4.78 -1.29
CA ILE A 55 -3.07 -4.62 -0.27
C ILE A 55 -3.59 -6.01 0.08
N SER A 56 -3.63 -6.32 1.37
CA SER A 56 -4.27 -7.55 1.85
C SER A 56 -5.75 -7.53 1.45
N SER A 57 -6.23 -8.62 0.87
CA SER A 57 -7.67 -8.86 0.75
C SER A 57 -8.31 -8.80 2.13
N GLU A 58 -9.59 -8.44 2.19
CA GLU A 58 -10.37 -8.45 3.43
C GLU A 58 -10.08 -9.76 4.18
N PRO A 59 -9.79 -9.72 5.49
CA PRO A 59 -9.84 -10.96 6.26
C PRO A 59 -11.24 -11.54 6.06
N PRO A 60 -11.40 -12.86 5.90
CA PRO A 60 -12.74 -13.44 5.86
C PRO A 60 -13.49 -12.90 7.07
N ARG A 61 -14.69 -12.34 6.86
CA ARG A 61 -15.58 -12.05 7.98
C ARG A 61 -15.70 -13.37 8.73
N ILE A 62 -15.10 -13.46 9.91
CA ILE A 62 -15.46 -14.51 10.85
C ILE A 62 -16.90 -14.14 11.22
N ALA A 63 -17.85 -14.77 10.53
CA ALA A 63 -19.24 -14.74 10.90
C ALA A 63 -19.30 -15.44 12.26
N ASN A 64 -19.70 -14.67 13.27
CA ASN A 64 -19.91 -15.15 14.63
C ASN A 64 -21.21 -15.95 14.70
#